data_AF-A0A9W7APA5-F1
#
_entry.id   AF-A0A9W7APA5-F1
#
_cell.length_a   1.000
_cell.length_b   1.000
_cell.length_c   1.000
_cell.angle_alpha   90.00
_cell.angle_beta   90.00
_cell.angle_gamma   90.00
#
_symmetry.space_group_name_H-M   'P 1'
#
loop_
_entity.id
_entity.type
_entity.pdbx_description
1 polymer ?
#
loop_
_entity_poly.entity_id
_entity_poly.type
_entity_poly.pdbx_seq_one_letter_code
_entity_poly.pdbx_strand_id
1 'polypeptide(L)'
;MVVLPGYGCQLSAPGVQHSISKLSYTSSLYRPHLPPSLRPTEVPCSSEAETLGYRVSAGFQLVVEGGSLQYAMRDNYLPRVLNGDAFPVAVGGIQRCMRGVIGRLRGSDEGGAMRRGLTSCKFVSSWDKRTIRL
;
A
#
# COMPACT_ATOMS: atom_id res chain seq x y z
N MET A 1 13.16 0.07 -12.18
CA MET A 1 11.71 -0.22 -12.16
C MET A 1 11.36 -0.76 -10.78
N VAL A 2 10.58 -0.03 -9.98
CA VAL A 2 10.18 -0.48 -8.64
C VAL A 2 8.98 -1.39 -8.78
N VAL A 3 9.19 -2.69 -8.64
CA VAL A 3 8.12 -3.69 -8.72
C VAL A 3 7.50 -3.82 -7.33
N LEU A 4 6.28 -3.31 -7.17
CA LEU A 4 5.52 -3.42 -5.94
C LEU A 4 4.75 -4.74 -5.92
N PRO A 5 5.03 -5.63 -4.98
CA PRO A 5 4.40 -6.93 -4.97
C PRO A 5 3.03 -6.92 -4.29
N GLY A 6 2.12 -7.77 -4.77
CA GLY A 6 0.82 -8.01 -4.17
C GLY A 6 -0.22 -6.90 -4.34
N TYR A 7 0.13 -5.75 -4.91
CA TYR A 7 -0.85 -4.89 -5.56
C TYR A 7 -1.25 -5.58 -6.87
N GLY A 8 -2.55 -5.79 -7.10
CA GLY A 8 -3.08 -6.03 -8.45
C GLY A 8 -2.77 -4.90 -9.45
N CYS A 9 -2.08 -3.82 -9.01
CA CYS A 9 -1.25 -3.03 -9.90
C CYS A 9 0.20 -3.54 -9.84
N GLN A 10 0.47 -4.62 -10.57
CA GLN A 10 1.45 -4.42 -11.63
C GLN A 10 0.97 -3.16 -12.33
N LEU A 11 1.62 -2.04 -12.08
CA LEU A 11 1.55 -1.02 -13.09
C LEU A 11 2.20 -1.74 -14.29
N SER A 12 1.37 -2.28 -15.18
CA SER A 12 1.84 -2.77 -16.48
C SER A 12 2.53 -1.62 -17.23
N ALA A 13 2.25 -0.39 -16.78
CA ALA A 13 2.78 0.90 -17.14
C ALA A 13 3.61 1.54 -16.00
N PRO A 14 4.29 2.68 -16.19
CA PRO A 14 4.84 3.50 -15.10
C PRO A 14 3.77 4.04 -14.13
N GLY A 15 4.13 4.34 -12.88
CA GLY A 15 3.18 4.81 -11.85
C GLY A 15 2.52 6.13 -12.20
N VAL A 16 3.24 7.00 -12.90
CA VAL A 16 2.69 8.24 -13.46
C VAL A 16 1.55 7.95 -14.44
N GLN A 17 1.72 6.97 -15.35
CA GLN A 17 0.68 6.62 -16.33
C GLN A 17 -0.57 6.05 -15.64
N HIS A 18 -0.40 5.26 -14.58
CA HIS A 18 -1.54 4.78 -13.80
C HIS A 18 -2.27 5.91 -13.07
N SER A 19 -1.54 6.86 -12.49
CA SER A 19 -2.12 8.06 -11.87
C SER A 19 -2.97 8.83 -12.88
N ILE A 20 -2.43 9.09 -14.07
CA ILE A 20 -3.14 9.76 -15.17
C ILE A 20 -4.38 8.97 -15.62
N SER A 21 -4.27 7.64 -15.76
CA SER A 21 -5.38 6.77 -16.17
C SER A 21 -6.50 6.76 -15.13
N LYS A 22 -6.17 6.62 -13.85
CA LYS A 22 -7.12 6.68 -12.73
C LYS A 22 -7.83 8.03 -12.66
N LEU A 23 -7.09 9.13 -12.78
CA LEU A 23 -7.66 10.49 -12.77
C LEU A 23 -8.59 10.68 -13.97
N SER A 24 -8.15 10.34 -15.18
CA SER A 24 -8.97 10.42 -16.40
C SER A 24 -10.27 9.61 -16.29
N TYR A 25 -10.18 8.37 -15.81
CA TYR A 25 -11.34 7.50 -15.59
C TYR A 25 -12.31 8.11 -14.58
N THR A 26 -11.82 8.55 -13.43
CA THR A 26 -12.65 9.19 -12.39
C THR A 26 -13.28 10.49 -12.90
N SER A 27 -12.51 11.31 -13.63
CA SER A 27 -13.00 12.52 -14.27
C SER A 27 -14.16 12.23 -15.21
N SER A 28 -14.01 11.25 -16.09
CA SER A 28 -15.04 10.89 -17.08
C SER A 28 -16.35 10.43 -16.43
N LEU A 29 -16.28 9.77 -15.27
CA LEU A 29 -17.44 9.27 -14.54
C LEU A 29 -18.17 10.34 -13.75
N TYR A 30 -17.44 11.23 -13.06
CA TYR A 30 -18.06 12.12 -12.08
C TYR A 30 -18.16 13.58 -12.54
N ARG A 31 -17.22 14.05 -13.37
CA ARG A 31 -17.14 15.46 -13.77
C ARG A 31 -18.37 15.99 -14.51
N PRO A 32 -19.06 15.21 -15.38
CA PRO A 32 -20.29 15.66 -16.01
C PRO A 32 -21.42 15.96 -15.01
N HIS A 33 -21.39 15.33 -13.83
CA HIS A 33 -22.45 15.42 -12.82
C HIS A 33 -22.13 16.42 -11.69
N LEU A 34 -20.92 16.99 -11.67
CA LEU A 34 -20.50 17.93 -10.64
C LEU A 34 -20.63 19.39 -11.11
N PRO A 35 -21.26 20.28 -10.31
CA PRO A 35 -21.27 21.70 -10.60
C PRO A 35 -19.83 22.25 -10.58
N PRO A 36 -19.51 23.32 -11.33
CA PRO A 36 -18.15 23.83 -11.46
C PRO A 36 -17.43 24.08 -10.12
N SER A 37 -18.16 24.54 -9.09
CA SER A 37 -17.62 24.82 -7.76
C SER A 37 -17.21 23.59 -6.93
N LEU A 38 -17.67 22.40 -7.31
CA LEU A 38 -17.37 21.14 -6.62
C LEU A 38 -16.44 20.23 -7.42
N ARG A 39 -15.90 20.69 -8.55
CA ARG A 39 -14.98 19.90 -9.37
C ARG A 39 -13.62 19.84 -8.67
N PRO A 40 -13.16 18.65 -8.25
CA PRO A 40 -11.85 18.53 -7.63
C PRO A 40 -10.75 18.90 -8.64
N THR A 41 -9.69 19.54 -8.15
CA THR A 41 -8.49 19.76 -8.95
C THR A 41 -7.74 18.44 -9.07
N GLU A 42 -7.68 17.89 -10.28
CA GLU A 42 -6.92 16.69 -10.59
C GLU A 42 -5.45 17.08 -10.76
N VAL A 43 -4.60 16.67 -9.82
CA VAL A 43 -3.15 16.87 -9.91
C VAL A 43 -2.52 15.51 -10.20
N PRO A 44 -2.15 15.22 -11.46
CA PRO A 44 -1.45 13.98 -11.79
C PRO A 44 -0.06 13.98 -11.16
N CYS A 45 0.45 12.78 -10.86
CA CYS A 45 1.84 12.64 -10.43
C CYS A 45 2.76 13.09 -11.56
N SER A 46 3.76 13.90 -11.23
CA SER A 46 4.75 14.43 -12.17
C SER A 46 5.97 13.51 -12.32
N SER A 47 6.19 12.63 -11.34
CA SER A 47 7.33 11.72 -11.31
C SER A 47 6.99 10.39 -10.63
N GLU A 48 7.78 9.34 -10.89
CA GLU A 48 7.62 8.04 -10.23
C GLU A 48 7.80 8.13 -8.71
N ALA A 49 8.61 9.06 -8.22
CA ALA A 49 8.81 9.27 -6.79
C ALA A 49 7.49 9.67 -6.08
N GLU A 50 6.66 10.49 -6.74
CA GLU A 50 5.35 10.90 -6.22
C GLU A 50 4.32 9.76 -6.19
N THR A 51 4.57 8.68 -6.93
CA THR A 51 3.69 7.49 -6.95
C THR A 51 3.92 6.57 -5.75
N LEU A 52 4.89 6.92 -4.89
CA LEU A 52 5.28 6.15 -3.73
C LEU A 52 5.05 6.99 -2.46
N GLY A 53 5.02 6.31 -1.31
CA GLY A 53 5.03 6.97 -0.01
C GLY A 53 3.82 7.83 0.32
N TYR A 54 2.74 7.80 -0.46
CA TYR A 54 1.57 8.67 -0.24
C TYR A 54 0.46 8.04 0.62
N ARG A 55 0.51 6.73 0.84
CA ARG A 55 -0.56 6.03 1.56
C ARG A 55 -0.30 6.07 3.07
N VAL A 56 -1.13 6.82 3.77
CA VAL A 56 -1.09 6.98 5.23
C VAL A 56 -1.84 5.92 6.02
N SER A 57 -2.56 5.02 5.35
CA SER A 57 -3.25 3.89 5.98
C SER A 57 -3.24 2.68 5.05
N ALA A 58 -2.78 1.54 5.57
CA ALA A 58 -2.75 0.27 4.84
C ALA A 58 -3.13 -0.89 5.78
N GLY A 59 -3.98 -1.78 5.27
CA GLY A 59 -4.38 -3.01 5.95
C GLY A 59 -3.84 -4.21 5.20
N PHE A 60 -3.36 -5.20 5.94
CA PHE A 60 -2.75 -6.41 5.40
C PHE A 60 -3.35 -7.64 6.07
N GLN A 61 -3.55 -8.69 5.28
CA GLN A 61 -3.73 -10.03 5.80
C GLN A 61 -2.38 -10.59 6.25
N LEU A 62 -2.42 -11.47 7.25
CA LEU A 62 -1.28 -12.24 7.69
C LEU A 62 -1.51 -13.68 7.26
N VAL A 63 -0.57 -14.22 6.49
CA VAL A 63 -0.65 -15.59 5.97
C VAL A 63 0.64 -16.34 6.28
N VAL A 64 0.55 -17.65 6.46
CA VAL A 64 1.73 -18.51 6.60
C VAL A 64 1.99 -19.15 5.25
N GLU A 65 3.13 -18.82 4.65
CA GLU A 65 3.57 -19.39 3.36
C GLU A 65 5.01 -19.87 3.52
N GLY A 66 5.27 -21.14 3.17
CA GLY A 66 6.58 -21.75 3.35
C GLY A 66 7.03 -21.83 4.82
N GLY A 67 6.10 -21.93 5.77
CA GLY A 67 6.40 -21.95 7.21
C GLY A 67 6.72 -20.60 7.84
N SER A 68 6.73 -19.52 7.05
CA SER A 68 6.99 -18.16 7.53
C SER A 68 5.74 -17.29 7.46
N LEU A 69 5.55 -16.42 8.46
CA LEU A 69 4.46 -15.46 8.47
C LEU A 69 4.77 -14.31 7.50
N GLN A 70 3.85 -13.97 6.61
CA GLN A 70 4.02 -12.94 5.59
C GLN A 70 2.81 -12.01 5.52
N TYR A 71 3.05 -10.78 5.06
CA TYR A 71 1.98 -9.86 4.73
C TYR A 71 1.36 -10.25 3.38
N ALA A 72 0.05 -10.12 3.27
CA ALA A 72 -0.69 -10.31 2.03
C ALA A 72 -1.73 -9.20 1.85
N MET A 73 -2.10 -8.94 0.60
CA MET A 73 -3.25 -8.12 0.24
C MET A 73 -4.25 -8.94 -0.57
N ARG A 74 -5.50 -8.48 -0.64
CA ARG A 74 -6.50 -9.14 -1.47
C ARG A 74 -6.32 -8.76 -2.93
N ASP A 75 -6.25 -9.77 -3.78
CA ASP A 75 -6.28 -9.67 -5.24
C ASP A 75 -7.37 -10.62 -5.74
N ASN A 76 -8.43 -10.09 -6.36
CA ASN A 76 -9.62 -10.86 -6.75
C ASN A 76 -10.15 -11.79 -5.63
N TYR A 77 -10.34 -11.23 -4.43
CA TYR A 77 -10.80 -11.92 -3.21
C TYR A 77 -9.84 -12.95 -2.61
N LEU A 78 -8.72 -13.24 -3.26
CA LEU A 78 -7.71 -14.16 -2.76
C LEU A 78 -6.55 -13.41 -2.09
N PRO A 79 -5.99 -13.93 -0.99
CA PRO A 79 -4.80 -13.37 -0.39
C PRO A 79 -3.61 -13.56 -1.34
N ARG A 80 -2.90 -12.48 -1.65
CA ARG A 80 -1.68 -12.46 -2.43
C ARG A 80 -0.55 -11.89 -1.59
N VAL A 81 0.49 -12.70 -1.42
CA VAL A 81 1.63 -12.39 -0.56
C VAL A 81 2.45 -11.24 -1.15
N LEU A 82 2.93 -10.36 -0.26
CA LEU A 82 3.87 -9.31 -0.62
C LEU A 82 5.26 -9.94 -0.80
N ASN A 83 6.00 -9.50 -1.82
CA ASN A 83 7.40 -9.83 -2.05
C ASN A 83 8.25 -9.01 -1.08
N GLY A 84 8.31 -9.49 0.15
CA GLY A 84 9.05 -8.88 1.25
C GLY A 84 8.20 -8.06 2.23
N ASP A 85 8.90 -7.39 3.14
CA ASP A 85 8.31 -6.73 4.31
C ASP A 85 8.09 -5.22 4.13
N ALA A 86 7.93 -4.81 2.87
CA ALA A 86 7.77 -3.41 2.50
C ALA A 86 6.54 -3.21 1.63
N PHE A 87 5.94 -2.02 1.77
CA PHE A 87 4.87 -1.58 0.92
C PHE A 87 5.14 -0.14 0.46
N PRO A 88 5.93 0.04 -0.60
CA PRO A 88 6.48 1.36 -0.93
C PRO A 88 5.46 2.45 -1.25
N VAL A 89 4.20 2.10 -1.55
CA VAL A 89 3.10 3.05 -1.68
C VAL A 89 2.75 3.71 -0.34
N ALA A 90 3.00 3.03 0.78
CA ALA A 90 2.76 3.58 2.11
C ALA A 90 3.91 4.47 2.58
N VAL A 91 3.59 5.46 3.41
CA VAL A 91 4.57 6.36 4.03
C VAL A 91 5.66 5.58 4.76
N GLY A 92 6.88 6.14 4.82
CA GLY A 92 8.04 5.46 5.42
C GLY A 92 7.83 5.04 6.87
N GLY A 93 7.00 5.77 7.64
CA GLY A 93 6.59 5.38 8.99
C GLY A 93 5.92 4.00 9.03
N ILE A 94 4.94 3.76 8.14
CA ILE A 94 4.26 2.48 8.02
C ILE A 94 5.25 1.38 7.65
N GLN A 95 6.11 1.62 6.66
CA GLN A 95 7.08 0.62 6.21
C GLN A 95 8.06 0.20 7.32
N ARG A 96 8.49 1.15 8.16
CA ARG A 96 9.32 0.84 9.35
C ARG A 96 8.56 -0.01 10.35
N CYS A 97 7.31 0.34 10.64
CA CYS A 97 6.47 -0.45 11.55
C CYS A 97 6.20 -1.86 11.02
N MET A 98 5.93 -2.02 9.73
CA MET A 98 5.75 -3.33 9.08
C MET A 98 6.96 -4.24 9.33
N ARG A 99 8.17 -3.77 9.02
CA ARG A 99 9.40 -4.53 9.24
C ARG A 99 9.60 -4.92 10.71
N GLY A 100 9.37 -3.99 11.63
CA GLY A 100 9.51 -4.25 13.06
C GLY A 100 8.52 -5.29 13.59
N VAL A 101 7.26 -5.20 13.19
CA VAL A 101 6.19 -6.11 13.62
C VAL A 101 6.44 -7.52 13.06
N ILE A 102 6.63 -7.66 11.75
CA ILE A 102 6.79 -8.99 11.14
C ILE A 102 8.08 -9.68 11.60
N GLY A 103 9.16 -8.91 11.80
CA GLY A 103 10.41 -9.45 12.33
C GLY A 103 10.24 -10.09 13.71
N ARG A 104 9.51 -9.43 14.62
CA ARG A 104 9.22 -9.98 15.96
C ARG A 104 8.30 -11.19 15.91
N LEU A 105 7.29 -11.16 15.04
CA LEU A 105 6.38 -12.30 14.84
C LEU A 105 7.09 -13.52 14.23
N ARG A 106 8.13 -13.27 13.42
CA ARG A 106 8.96 -14.33 12.82
C ARG A 106 9.97 -14.94 13.80
N GLY A 107 10.56 -14.12 14.68
CA GLY A 107 11.71 -14.52 15.51
C GLY A 107 11.42 -15.02 16.93
N SER A 108 10.16 -15.15 17.38
CA SER A 108 9.85 -15.63 18.75
C SER A 108 9.25 -17.04 18.75
N ASP A 109 9.79 -17.93 19.59
CA ASP A 109 9.17 -19.23 19.93
C ASP A 109 7.80 -19.02 20.61
N GLU A 110 7.65 -17.94 21.40
CA GLU A 110 6.39 -17.51 22.00
C GLU A 110 5.37 -16.97 20.97
N GLY A 111 5.81 -16.66 19.74
CA GLY A 111 4.96 -16.17 18.66
C GLY A 111 3.97 -17.22 18.15
N GLY A 112 4.13 -18.50 18.48
CA GLY A 112 3.29 -19.60 17.99
C GLY A 112 1.81 -19.49 18.37
N ALA A 113 1.47 -18.94 19.53
CA ALA A 113 0.07 -18.69 19.91
C ALA A 113 -0.52 -17.49 19.16
N MET A 114 0.24 -16.39 19.06
CA MET A 114 -0.20 -15.17 18.37
C MET A 114 -0.34 -15.38 16.86
N ARG A 115 0.53 -16.19 16.25
CA ARG A 115 0.45 -16.62 14.84
C ARG A 115 -0.84 -17.35 14.49
N ARG A 116 -1.43 -18.08 15.44
CA ARG A 116 -2.65 -18.87 15.20
C ARG A 116 -3.93 -18.03 15.22
N GLY A 117 -3.92 -16.87 15.88
CA GLY A 117 -5.09 -15.98 15.97
C GLY A 117 -5.01 -14.73 15.08
N LEU A 118 -3.80 -14.25 14.78
CA LEU A 118 -3.62 -13.04 13.98
C LEU A 118 -3.79 -13.32 12.48
N THR A 119 -4.92 -12.88 11.93
CA THR A 119 -5.24 -13.02 10.50
C THR A 119 -5.06 -11.74 9.71
N SER A 120 -4.94 -10.58 10.38
CA SER A 120 -4.76 -9.29 9.73
C SER A 120 -4.16 -8.24 10.67
N CYS A 121 -3.67 -7.15 10.09
CA CYS A 121 -3.21 -5.97 10.80
C CYS A 121 -3.47 -4.70 9.98
N LYS A 122 -3.53 -3.56 10.66
CA LYS A 122 -3.71 -2.25 10.03
C LYS A 122 -2.66 -1.28 10.57
N PHE A 123 -1.98 -0.60 9.65
CA PHE A 123 -1.05 0.46 9.96
C PHE A 123 -1.65 1.79 9.54
N VAL A 124 -1.54 2.77 10.43
CA VAL A 124 -1.98 4.15 10.19
C VAL A 124 -0.85 5.07 10.62
N SER A 125 -0.62 6.12 9.85
CA SER A 125 0.37 7.16 10.11
C SER A 125 -0.22 8.50 9.69
N SER A 126 0.34 9.59 10.17
CA SER A 126 0.00 10.93 9.70
C SER A 126 1.00 11.38 8.65
N TRP A 127 0.58 12.31 7.78
CA TRP A 127 1.50 13.12 7.00
C TRP A 127 2.26 14.06 7.92
N ASP A 128 3.32 13.60 8.57
CA ASP A 128 4.22 14.53 9.25
C ASP A 128 5.17 15.14 8.22
N LYS A 129 4.99 16.45 7.96
CA LYS A 129 5.83 17.24 7.04
C LYS A 129 7.32 17.15 7.38
N ARG A 130 7.69 16.82 8.63
CA ARG A 130 9.09 16.66 9.06
C ARG A 130 9.77 15.39 8.54
N THR A 131 9.00 14.44 8.01
CA THR A 131 9.51 13.14 7.54
C THR A 131 9.79 13.10 6.03
N ILE A 132 9.41 14.15 5.30
CA ILE A 132 9.68 14.27 3.87
C ILE A 132 11.04 14.95 3.69
N ARG A 133 12.12 14.17 3.72
CA ARG A 133 13.37 14.57 3.06
C ARG A 133 13.28 14.01 1.64
N LEU A 134 12.94 14.88 0.69
CA LEU A 134 13.12 14.61 -0.75
C LEU A 134 14.62 14.57 -1.05
#